data_AF-A0A7Y1VYK9-F1
#
_entry.id   AF-A0A7Y1VYK9-F1
#
_cell.length_a   1.000
_cell.length_b   1.000
_cell.length_c   1.000
_cell.angle_alpha   90.00
_cell.angle_beta   90.00
_cell.angle_gamma   90.00
#
_symmetry.space_group_name_H-M   'P 1'
#
loop_
_entity.id
_entity.type
_entity.pdbx_description
1 polymer ?
#
loop_
_entity_poly.entity_id
_entity_poly.type
_entity_poly.pdbx_seq_one_letter_code
_entity_poly.pdbx_strand_id
1 'polypeptide(L)'
;MHKNPSNLCLLAALFITWAVSTDLRGSSISEHQAMAQEIYAKLQEAVGDKKSVWPKLIVWSVENRGAVFVPADNSIYLDEKVIKSCVAFGDQMKDALSFVIAHEMTHFYQNHQWKESGLVRNFMVSSAVFEANRHHEAQADIYGAFVSYQAGFNTLALIPDLLDRIYASYGLDSAANGQYPSLETRKDLALEACDLASNLIEIYQTANYLLVLGKFESAYPLYKHVAQSIQFKELHYNLGLCNMMAYMHLQKMDLKYPLALDSRSPIQRGLIDRSPQLLLDDAKESFDLITEQYDAQYSPAKIHLISIYDWLGEQHKAEALISLCAADPEINQNHIYRITEANYYARQGQLVKSRDIYQSLLGEQMPDSNYIREIINHNLASAQNRKPPASAMRSQLIRNEKDLDDVSSLVFYRDFQQTLHIGSGLQFQYAHEYNSSVSKLDFGKVKFSMQRITHASIKSSHGLGIGNSLGEIENRIGNIDLAYARHVNGMYVINYNQGLIFKLNPNGIIEEWVSFSI
;
A
#
# COMPACT_ATOMS: atom_id res chain seq x y z
N MET A 1 -17.85 53.98 -65.69
CA MET A 1 -18.50 52.98 -66.56
C MET A 1 -17.74 51.66 -66.44
N HIS A 2 -18.49 50.59 -66.15
CA HIS A 2 -18.21 49.16 -66.35
C HIS A 2 -16.96 48.45 -65.79
N LYS A 3 -17.25 47.59 -64.79
CA LYS A 3 -17.01 46.13 -64.68
C LYS A 3 -15.57 45.57 -64.67
N ASN A 4 -15.22 45.03 -63.49
CA ASN A 4 -14.40 43.83 -63.17
C ASN A 4 -14.59 42.65 -64.18
N PRO A 5 -13.72 41.60 -64.27
CA PRO A 5 -13.11 40.89 -63.10
C PRO A 5 -11.74 40.16 -63.28
N SER A 6 -11.31 39.53 -62.17
CA SER A 6 -10.62 38.22 -61.99
C SER A 6 -9.10 38.03 -62.15
N ASN A 7 -8.47 37.81 -60.97
CA ASN A 7 -7.60 36.69 -60.53
C ASN A 7 -6.27 36.29 -61.20
N LEU A 8 -5.35 35.94 -60.27
CA LEU A 8 -4.21 34.99 -60.28
C LEU A 8 -2.77 35.48 -60.55
N CYS A 9 -1.99 35.46 -59.44
CA CYS A 9 -0.65 34.87 -59.25
C CYS A 9 0.54 35.31 -60.12
N LEU A 10 1.60 35.88 -59.52
CA LEU A 10 2.77 35.16 -58.95
C LEU A 10 3.92 36.13 -58.59
N LEU A 11 4.69 35.73 -57.56
CA LEU A 11 6.12 35.99 -57.29
C LEU A 11 6.56 37.38 -56.83
N ALA A 12 6.85 37.51 -55.53
CA ALA A 12 8.20 37.35 -54.97
C ALA A 12 8.30 38.06 -53.61
N ALA A 13 8.46 37.31 -52.52
CA ALA A 13 8.98 37.84 -51.27
C ALA A 13 9.88 36.79 -50.63
N LEU A 14 11.19 37.09 -50.62
CA LEU A 14 12.19 36.39 -49.84
C LEU A 14 11.77 36.40 -48.36
N PHE A 15 11.43 35.23 -47.82
CA PHE A 15 11.50 34.99 -46.39
C PHE A 15 12.82 34.30 -46.08
N ILE A 16 13.72 35.04 -45.45
CA ILE A 16 14.92 34.51 -44.80
C ILE A 16 14.41 33.65 -43.64
N THR A 17 14.46 32.33 -43.81
CA THR A 17 14.31 31.38 -42.70
C THR A 17 15.58 31.46 -41.86
N TRP A 18 15.52 32.22 -40.77
CA TRP A 18 16.34 31.93 -39.60
C TRP A 18 15.78 30.64 -39.00
N ALA A 19 16.38 29.52 -39.37
CA ALA A 19 16.20 28.27 -38.64
C ALA A 19 16.83 28.49 -37.26
N VAL A 20 16.02 28.85 -36.28
CA VAL A 20 16.34 28.54 -34.89
C VAL A 20 16.28 27.03 -34.81
N SER A 21 17.44 26.38 -34.92
CA SER A 21 17.62 25.02 -34.42
C SER A 21 17.46 25.12 -32.90
N THR A 22 16.21 25.14 -32.42
CA THR A 22 15.92 24.86 -31.03
C THR A 22 16.49 23.48 -30.75
N ASP A 23 17.33 23.42 -29.74
CA ASP A 23 18.06 22.25 -29.28
C ASP A 23 17.06 21.15 -28.84
N LEU A 24 16.61 20.34 -29.79
CA LEU A 24 15.63 19.25 -29.59
C LEU A 24 16.14 18.17 -28.61
N ARG A 25 17.44 18.18 -28.28
CA ARG A 25 18.03 17.28 -27.27
C ARG A 25 17.84 17.81 -25.84
N GLY A 26 17.78 19.13 -25.66
CA GLY A 26 17.57 19.75 -24.34
C GLY A 26 16.14 19.57 -23.83
N SER A 27 15.15 19.53 -24.73
CA SER A 27 13.74 19.32 -24.36
C SER A 27 13.46 17.88 -23.92
N SER A 28 14.03 16.88 -24.59
CA SER A 28 13.76 15.47 -24.29
C SER A 28 14.34 15.01 -22.96
N ILE A 29 15.54 15.46 -22.58
CA ILE A 29 16.13 15.12 -21.27
C ILE A 29 15.28 15.71 -20.13
N SER A 30 14.83 16.95 -20.28
CA SER A 30 14.00 17.60 -19.27
C SER A 30 12.65 16.88 -19.10
N GLU A 31 12.04 16.40 -20.19
CA GLU A 31 10.79 15.63 -20.16
C GLU A 31 11.00 14.27 -19.48
N HIS A 32 12.04 13.53 -19.85
CA HIS A 32 12.40 12.26 -19.21
C HIS A 32 12.71 12.43 -17.72
N GLN A 33 13.42 13.50 -17.35
CA GLN A 33 13.71 13.83 -15.95
C GLN A 33 12.42 14.08 -15.16
N ALA A 34 11.47 14.84 -15.70
CA ALA A 34 10.21 15.12 -15.04
C ALA A 34 9.37 13.84 -14.84
N MET A 35 9.30 12.99 -15.86
CA MET A 35 8.60 11.71 -15.78
C MET A 35 9.24 10.78 -14.74
N ALA A 36 10.56 10.64 -14.76
CA ALA A 36 11.27 9.79 -13.81
C ALA A 36 11.08 10.28 -12.36
N GLN A 37 11.05 11.59 -12.14
CA GLN A 37 10.77 12.18 -10.82
C GLN A 37 9.33 11.94 -10.35
N GLU A 38 8.34 11.98 -11.24
CA GLU A 38 6.95 11.63 -10.90
C GLU A 38 6.86 10.18 -10.39
N ILE A 39 7.49 9.25 -11.12
CA ILE A 39 7.53 7.83 -10.73
C ILE A 39 8.27 7.66 -9.41
N TYR A 40 9.42 8.30 -9.26
CA TYR A 40 10.25 8.23 -8.06
C TYR A 40 9.53 8.73 -6.82
N ALA A 41 8.79 9.85 -6.93
CA ALA A 41 7.98 10.37 -5.83
C ALA A 41 6.91 9.37 -5.37
N LYS A 42 6.23 8.68 -6.29
CA LYS A 42 5.25 7.63 -5.96
C LYS A 42 5.90 6.42 -5.27
N LEU A 43 7.09 6.02 -5.72
CA LEU A 43 7.85 4.94 -5.08
C LEU A 43 8.27 5.33 -3.65
N GLN A 44 8.75 6.56 -3.44
CA GLN A 44 9.09 7.08 -2.11
C GLN A 44 7.88 7.10 -1.18
N GLU A 45 6.72 7.53 -1.69
CA GLU A 45 5.46 7.52 -0.94
C GLU A 45 5.06 6.09 -0.52
N ALA A 46 5.16 5.13 -1.44
CA ALA A 46 4.83 3.73 -1.19
C ALA A 46 5.74 3.05 -0.14
N VAL A 47 7.02 3.45 -0.05
CA VAL A 47 7.92 3.00 1.01
C VAL A 47 7.62 3.71 2.33
N GLY A 48 7.27 5.00 2.25
CA GLY A 48 6.86 5.81 3.38
C GLY A 48 7.99 6.28 4.29
N ASP A 49 9.25 6.10 3.91
CA ASP A 49 10.40 6.62 4.64
C ASP A 49 10.59 8.11 4.34
N LYS A 50 10.40 8.94 5.37
CA LYS A 50 10.62 10.39 5.36
C LYS A 50 11.82 10.81 6.20
N LYS A 51 12.50 9.87 6.87
CA LYS A 51 13.68 10.15 7.70
C LYS A 51 14.96 10.07 6.89
N SER A 52 15.03 9.13 5.96
CA SER A 52 16.21 8.97 5.12
C SER A 52 16.37 10.16 4.16
N VAL A 53 17.63 10.53 3.91
CA VAL A 53 17.96 11.46 2.83
C VAL A 53 17.99 10.66 1.54
N TRP A 54 16.88 10.68 0.81
CA TRP A 54 16.73 9.97 -0.45
C TRP A 54 17.78 10.40 -1.49
N PRO A 55 18.25 9.48 -2.36
CA PRO A 55 19.16 9.83 -3.41
C PRO A 55 18.53 10.76 -4.44
N LYS A 56 19.34 11.63 -5.02
CA LYS A 56 18.89 12.47 -6.14
C LYS A 56 18.69 11.59 -7.37
N LEU A 57 17.55 11.69 -8.02
CA LEU A 57 17.32 11.03 -9.30
C LEU A 57 17.74 11.95 -10.45
N ILE A 58 18.73 11.52 -11.24
CA ILE A 58 19.32 12.32 -12.30
C ILE A 58 19.25 11.56 -13.62
N VAL A 59 18.60 12.15 -14.62
CA VAL A 59 18.65 11.71 -16.01
C VAL A 59 19.78 12.44 -16.72
N TRP A 60 20.66 11.71 -17.39
CA TRP A 60 21.79 12.27 -18.11
C TRP A 60 21.93 11.69 -19.53
N SER A 61 22.66 12.42 -20.38
CA SER A 61 22.85 12.07 -21.79
C SER A 61 23.89 10.96 -22.02
N VAL A 62 24.43 10.36 -20.96
CA VAL A 62 25.31 9.19 -21.09
C VAL A 62 24.46 7.99 -21.48
N GLU A 63 24.96 7.06 -22.30
CA GLU A 63 24.18 5.93 -22.83
C GLU A 63 24.87 4.56 -22.63
N ASN A 64 25.75 4.43 -21.63
CA ASN A 64 26.53 3.20 -21.39
C ASN A 64 26.49 2.67 -19.96
N ARG A 65 25.61 3.19 -19.09
CA ARG A 65 25.56 2.81 -17.67
C ARG A 65 24.23 2.20 -17.22
N GLY A 66 23.17 2.32 -18.01
CA GLY A 66 21.84 1.84 -17.63
C GLY A 66 21.25 2.70 -16.52
N ALA A 67 20.93 2.04 -15.41
CA ALA A 67 20.61 2.69 -14.16
C ALA A 67 21.67 2.34 -13.11
N VAL A 68 21.95 3.25 -12.17
CA VAL A 68 22.93 3.01 -11.11
C VAL A 68 22.64 3.89 -9.90
N PHE A 69 22.64 3.28 -8.72
CA PHE A 69 22.83 3.98 -7.47
C PHE A 69 24.32 4.20 -7.15
N VAL A 70 24.69 5.46 -6.94
CA VAL A 70 26.05 5.90 -6.57
C VAL A 70 26.04 6.35 -5.10
N PRO A 71 26.63 5.56 -4.18
CA PRO A 71 26.65 5.91 -2.76
C PRO A 71 27.45 7.18 -2.43
N ALA A 72 28.49 7.48 -3.22
CA ALA A 72 29.44 8.55 -2.94
C ALA A 72 28.81 9.95 -2.96
N ASP A 73 27.83 10.18 -3.81
CA ASP A 73 27.08 11.44 -3.92
C ASP A 73 25.58 11.28 -3.62
N ASN A 74 25.18 10.09 -3.18
CA ASN A 74 23.81 9.70 -2.90
C ASN A 74 22.87 10.06 -4.07
N SER A 75 23.13 9.48 -5.24
CA SER A 75 22.35 9.74 -6.45
C SER A 75 22.03 8.46 -7.22
N ILE A 76 20.83 8.39 -7.78
CA ILE A 76 20.43 7.40 -8.77
C ILE A 76 20.56 8.07 -10.13
N TYR A 77 21.39 7.51 -11.00
CA TYR A 77 21.54 7.99 -12.36
C TYR A 77 20.80 7.08 -13.32
N LEU A 78 19.97 7.68 -14.18
CA LEU A 78 19.31 7.02 -15.30
C LEU A 78 19.91 7.55 -16.58
N ASP A 79 20.42 6.64 -17.38
CA ASP A 79 20.93 6.96 -18.70
C ASP A 79 19.76 7.07 -19.71
N GLU A 80 19.92 7.86 -20.77
CA GLU A 80 18.82 8.09 -21.73
C GLU A 80 18.41 6.80 -22.45
N LYS A 81 19.33 5.85 -22.60
CA LYS A 81 19.10 4.61 -23.34
C LYS A 81 18.18 3.66 -22.55
N VAL A 82 18.32 3.56 -21.23
CA VAL A 82 17.39 2.73 -20.43
C VAL A 82 15.96 3.31 -20.45
N ILE A 83 15.83 4.64 -20.46
CA ILE A 83 14.54 5.31 -20.59
C ILE A 83 13.93 5.03 -21.97
N LYS A 84 14.72 5.16 -23.05
CA LYS A 84 14.27 4.82 -24.42
C LYS A 84 13.84 3.35 -24.54
N SER A 85 14.49 2.43 -23.83
CA SER A 85 14.07 1.02 -23.77
C SER A 85 12.70 0.85 -23.08
N CYS A 86 12.40 1.67 -22.07
CA CYS A 86 11.08 1.72 -21.44
C CYS A 86 10.03 2.39 -22.36
N VAL A 87 10.43 3.41 -23.13
CA VAL A 87 9.51 4.13 -24.04
C VAL A 87 8.86 3.20 -25.07
N ALA A 88 9.56 2.14 -25.46
CA ALA A 88 9.06 1.15 -26.41
C ALA A 88 7.88 0.30 -25.90
N PHE A 89 7.49 0.43 -24.62
CA PHE A 89 6.29 -0.19 -24.03
C PHE A 89 5.03 0.66 -24.17
N GLY A 90 5.10 1.85 -24.79
CA GLY A 90 3.93 2.71 -25.00
C GLY A 90 3.26 3.10 -23.67
N ASP A 91 1.98 2.75 -23.50
CA ASP A 91 1.19 3.09 -22.31
C ASP A 91 1.76 2.47 -21.02
N GLN A 92 2.52 1.37 -21.12
CA GLN A 92 3.15 0.68 -20.00
C GLN A 92 4.57 1.17 -19.69
N MET A 93 5.03 2.25 -20.35
CA MET A 93 6.36 2.82 -20.13
C MET A 93 6.62 3.17 -18.66
N LYS A 94 5.63 3.77 -17.98
CA LYS A 94 5.78 4.16 -16.56
C LYS A 94 5.93 2.93 -15.66
N ASP A 95 5.23 1.83 -15.97
CA ASP A 95 5.37 0.56 -15.25
C ASP A 95 6.78 -0.02 -15.43
N ALA A 96 7.26 -0.08 -16.67
CA ALA A 96 8.61 -0.57 -16.96
C ALA A 96 9.69 0.28 -16.26
N LEU A 97 9.57 1.61 -16.32
CA LEU A 97 10.53 2.53 -15.72
C LEU A 97 10.46 2.51 -14.18
N SER A 98 9.29 2.28 -13.58
CA SER A 98 9.17 2.19 -12.11
C SER A 98 9.98 1.03 -11.55
N PHE A 99 10.00 -0.13 -12.23
CA PHE A 99 10.80 -1.27 -11.81
C PHE A 99 12.30 -0.92 -11.79
N VAL A 100 12.81 -0.28 -12.85
CA VAL A 100 14.22 0.13 -12.94
C VAL A 100 14.59 1.07 -11.80
N ILE A 101 13.76 2.09 -11.54
CA ILE A 101 14.00 3.06 -10.46
C ILE A 101 13.92 2.37 -9.10
N ALA A 102 12.91 1.52 -8.87
CA ALA A 102 12.72 0.83 -7.60
C ALA A 102 13.82 -0.21 -7.30
N HIS A 103 14.37 -0.85 -8.34
CA HIS A 103 15.55 -1.70 -8.23
C HIS A 103 16.74 -0.90 -7.67
N GLU A 104 17.07 0.25 -8.27
CA GLU A 104 18.17 1.11 -7.79
C GLU A 104 17.90 1.71 -6.40
N MET A 105 16.64 2.03 -6.09
CA MET A 105 16.23 2.44 -4.73
C MET A 105 16.53 1.34 -3.70
N THR A 106 16.42 0.07 -4.09
CA THR A 106 16.73 -1.03 -3.17
C THR A 106 18.21 -1.06 -2.82
N HIS A 107 19.10 -0.75 -3.77
CA HIS A 107 20.53 -0.64 -3.48
C HIS A 107 20.86 0.51 -2.51
N PHE A 108 20.10 1.60 -2.55
CA PHE A 108 20.17 2.64 -1.52
C PHE A 108 19.81 2.07 -0.14
N TYR A 109 18.70 1.35 -0.02
CA TYR A 109 18.30 0.72 1.24
C TYR A 109 19.25 -0.35 1.74
N GLN A 110 19.77 -1.21 0.85
CA GLN A 110 20.75 -2.24 1.21
C GLN A 110 22.02 -1.61 1.81
N ASN A 111 22.46 -0.46 1.29
CA ASN A 111 23.61 0.27 1.84
C ASN A 111 23.31 0.94 3.20
N HIS A 112 22.04 1.19 3.53
CA HIS A 112 21.63 1.78 4.81
C HIS A 112 21.25 0.74 5.87
N GLN A 113 20.64 -0.38 5.48
CA GLN A 113 20.22 -1.45 6.40
C GLN A 113 21.31 -2.51 6.63
N TRP A 114 22.27 -2.68 5.71
CA TRP A 114 23.40 -3.61 5.85
C TRP A 114 24.74 -2.94 5.54
N LYS A 115 25.45 -2.53 6.59
CA LYS A 115 26.74 -1.81 6.58
C LYS A 115 27.96 -2.60 6.07
N GLU A 116 27.80 -3.57 5.19
CA GLU A 116 28.93 -4.38 4.69
C GLU A 116 28.94 -4.37 3.15
N SER A 117 29.64 -3.40 2.53
CA SER A 117 30.50 -3.66 1.34
C SER A 117 30.97 -2.41 0.59
N GLY A 118 30.27 -1.27 0.64
CA GLY A 118 30.78 -0.01 0.06
C GLY A 118 31.10 -0.02 -1.45
N LEU A 119 30.46 -0.90 -2.24
CA LEU A 119 30.67 -0.99 -3.69
C LEU A 119 29.58 -0.24 -4.47
N VAL A 120 29.98 0.38 -5.59
CA VAL A 120 29.09 0.96 -6.61
C VAL A 120 28.36 -0.19 -7.32
N ARG A 121 27.02 -0.16 -7.37
CA ARG A 121 26.18 -1.24 -7.91
C ARG A 121 25.38 -0.69 -9.09
N ASN A 122 25.76 -1.09 -10.31
CA ASN A 122 25.06 -0.71 -11.54
C ASN A 122 24.01 -1.78 -11.87
N PHE A 123 22.86 -1.40 -12.44
CA PHE A 123 21.93 -2.36 -13.07
C PHE A 123 22.64 -3.32 -14.06
N MET A 124 23.71 -2.84 -14.68
CA MET A 124 24.61 -3.60 -15.55
C MET A 124 25.98 -3.81 -14.86
N VAL A 125 26.03 -4.69 -13.85
CA VAL A 125 27.29 -5.17 -13.25
C VAL A 125 27.94 -6.27 -14.08
N SER A 126 29.25 -6.46 -13.90
CA SER A 126 29.95 -7.54 -14.59
C SER A 126 29.60 -8.92 -14.05
N SER A 127 29.74 -9.98 -14.86
CA SER A 127 29.32 -11.34 -14.45
C SER A 127 29.99 -11.80 -13.15
N ALA A 128 31.27 -11.48 -12.92
CA ALA A 128 31.95 -11.80 -11.67
C ALA A 128 31.37 -11.04 -10.46
N VAL A 129 30.99 -9.77 -10.64
CA VAL A 129 30.36 -8.96 -9.59
C VAL A 129 28.91 -9.39 -9.38
N PHE A 130 28.19 -9.72 -10.45
CA PHE A 130 26.84 -10.24 -10.42
C PHE A 130 26.76 -11.54 -9.62
N GLU A 131 27.61 -12.53 -9.93
CA GLU A 131 27.61 -13.80 -9.18
C GLU A 131 27.97 -13.60 -7.71
N ALA A 132 28.95 -12.74 -7.42
CA ALA A 132 29.32 -12.42 -6.04
C ALA A 132 28.20 -11.69 -5.26
N ASN A 133 27.29 -11.02 -5.95
CA ASN A 133 26.20 -10.22 -5.37
C ASN A 133 24.81 -10.72 -5.78
N ARG A 134 24.69 -11.96 -6.27
CA ARG A 134 23.43 -12.49 -6.83
C ARG A 134 22.26 -12.38 -5.87
N HIS A 135 22.51 -12.57 -4.58
CA HIS A 135 21.51 -12.39 -3.53
C HIS A 135 21.03 -10.93 -3.39
N HIS A 136 21.91 -9.94 -3.58
CA HIS A 136 21.55 -8.53 -3.54
C HIS A 136 20.74 -8.10 -4.77
N GLU A 137 21.11 -8.59 -5.95
CA GLU A 137 20.37 -8.35 -7.20
C GLU A 137 18.98 -8.99 -7.14
N ALA A 138 18.89 -10.24 -6.67
CA ALA A 138 17.61 -10.90 -6.44
C ALA A 138 16.72 -10.11 -5.48
N GLN A 139 17.28 -9.63 -4.36
CA GLN A 139 16.53 -8.81 -3.42
C GLN A 139 16.10 -7.47 -4.03
N ALA A 140 16.94 -6.84 -4.84
CA ALA A 140 16.60 -5.61 -5.55
C ALA A 140 15.45 -5.81 -6.55
N ASP A 141 15.42 -6.95 -7.24
CA ASP A 141 14.30 -7.32 -8.10
C ASP A 141 13.01 -7.59 -7.31
N ILE A 142 13.09 -8.37 -6.22
CA ILE A 142 11.92 -8.68 -5.38
C ILE A 142 11.32 -7.41 -4.78
N TYR A 143 12.18 -6.57 -4.18
CA TYR A 143 11.75 -5.31 -3.57
C TYR A 143 11.29 -4.30 -4.61
N GLY A 144 12.02 -4.16 -5.72
CA GLY A 144 11.68 -3.27 -6.81
C GLY A 144 10.32 -3.60 -7.44
N ALA A 145 10.04 -4.88 -7.66
CA ALA A 145 8.74 -5.35 -8.13
C ALA A 145 7.62 -5.09 -7.10
N PHE A 146 7.84 -5.46 -5.84
CA PHE A 146 6.84 -5.28 -4.78
C PHE A 146 6.49 -3.80 -4.53
N VAL A 147 7.49 -2.93 -4.42
CA VAL A 147 7.26 -1.49 -4.18
C VAL A 147 6.66 -0.80 -5.39
N SER A 148 7.05 -1.20 -6.60
CA SER A 148 6.37 -0.72 -7.81
C SER A 148 4.88 -1.04 -7.78
N TYR A 149 4.53 -2.28 -7.40
CA TYR A 149 3.13 -2.67 -7.21
C TYR A 149 2.42 -1.84 -6.13
N GLN A 150 3.05 -1.60 -4.97
CA GLN A 150 2.48 -0.74 -3.93
C GLN A 150 2.24 0.70 -4.40
N ALA A 151 3.11 1.22 -5.28
CA ALA A 151 2.98 2.52 -5.90
C ALA A 151 1.94 2.57 -7.05
N GLY A 152 1.28 1.43 -7.35
CA GLY A 152 0.23 1.31 -8.37
C GLY A 152 0.72 1.00 -9.78
N PHE A 153 1.97 0.53 -9.93
CA PHE A 153 2.54 0.12 -11.22
C PHE A 153 2.45 -1.39 -11.44
N ASN A 154 2.17 -1.81 -12.67
CA ASN A 154 2.00 -3.21 -13.04
C ASN A 154 3.23 -3.77 -13.76
N THR A 155 4.23 -4.20 -12.99
CA THR A 155 5.57 -4.48 -13.53
C THR A 155 5.87 -5.95 -13.80
N LEU A 156 5.28 -6.88 -13.03
CA LEU A 156 5.67 -8.30 -13.02
C LEU A 156 5.69 -8.94 -14.42
N ALA A 157 4.66 -8.71 -15.22
CA ALA A 157 4.56 -9.28 -16.57
C ALA A 157 5.52 -8.61 -17.58
N LEU A 158 6.04 -7.42 -17.29
CA LEU A 158 6.87 -6.63 -18.20
C LEU A 158 8.37 -6.89 -18.03
N ILE A 159 8.79 -7.37 -16.86
CA ILE A 159 10.20 -7.49 -16.49
C ILE A 159 11.01 -8.36 -17.48
N PRO A 160 10.53 -9.54 -17.94
CA PRO A 160 11.26 -10.34 -18.92
C PRO A 160 11.50 -9.61 -20.24
N ASP A 161 10.47 -8.98 -20.80
CA ASP A 161 10.54 -8.21 -22.04
C ASP A 161 11.39 -6.94 -21.89
N LEU A 162 11.38 -6.35 -20.69
CA LEU A 162 12.19 -5.18 -20.37
C LEU A 162 13.67 -5.53 -20.42
N LEU A 163 14.06 -6.68 -19.86
CA LEU A 163 15.43 -7.18 -19.95
C LEU A 163 15.85 -7.44 -21.40
N ASP A 164 14.98 -8.06 -22.20
CA ASP A 164 15.25 -8.29 -23.63
C ASP A 164 15.57 -6.97 -24.36
N ARG A 165 14.76 -5.93 -24.12
CA ARG A 165 14.96 -4.61 -24.73
C ARG A 165 16.20 -3.90 -24.22
N ILE A 166 16.48 -3.98 -22.92
CA ILE A 166 17.70 -3.41 -22.35
C ILE A 166 18.91 -4.09 -23.01
N TYR A 167 19.01 -5.41 -22.99
CA TYR A 167 20.15 -6.13 -23.58
C TYR A 167 20.32 -5.81 -25.07
N ALA A 168 19.23 -5.79 -25.83
CA ALA A 168 19.26 -5.40 -27.24
C ALA A 168 19.74 -3.95 -27.42
N SER A 169 19.27 -3.01 -26.60
CA SER A 169 19.63 -1.59 -26.71
C SER A 169 21.11 -1.33 -26.42
N TYR A 170 21.71 -2.07 -25.49
CA TYR A 170 23.14 -1.94 -25.13
C TYR A 170 24.06 -2.83 -25.96
N GLY A 171 23.51 -3.67 -26.85
CA GLY A 171 24.30 -4.61 -27.62
C GLY A 171 25.03 -5.64 -26.74
N LEU A 172 24.42 -6.00 -25.62
CA LEU A 172 24.95 -7.03 -24.72
C LEU A 172 24.77 -8.39 -25.38
N ASP A 173 25.83 -9.20 -25.38
CA ASP A 173 25.75 -10.55 -25.94
C ASP A 173 24.72 -11.37 -25.14
N SER A 174 23.84 -12.04 -25.87
CA SER A 174 22.92 -13.04 -25.31
C SER A 174 23.65 -14.17 -24.60
N ALA A 175 24.88 -14.48 -25.05
CA ALA A 175 25.79 -15.41 -24.38
C ALA A 175 26.58 -14.70 -23.28
N ALA A 176 26.92 -15.42 -22.21
CA ALA A 176 27.77 -14.91 -21.16
C ALA A 176 29.13 -14.50 -21.74
N ASN A 177 29.37 -13.20 -21.89
CA ASN A 177 30.71 -12.69 -22.08
C ASN A 177 31.30 -12.41 -20.69
N GLY A 178 32.61 -12.53 -20.50
CA GLY A 178 33.24 -12.34 -19.17
C GLY A 178 33.02 -10.95 -18.54
N GLN A 179 32.29 -10.06 -19.21
CA GLN A 179 31.99 -8.71 -18.79
C GLN A 179 30.55 -8.51 -18.28
N TYR A 180 29.55 -9.34 -18.61
CA TYR A 180 28.15 -9.23 -18.15
C TYR A 180 27.49 -10.61 -17.99
N PRO A 181 26.51 -10.79 -17.09
CA PRO A 181 25.72 -12.03 -17.08
C PRO A 181 25.00 -12.21 -18.42
N SER A 182 24.71 -13.46 -18.81
CA SER A 182 23.91 -13.71 -20.01
C SER A 182 22.48 -13.20 -19.80
N LEU A 183 21.81 -12.88 -20.91
CA LEU A 183 20.40 -12.50 -20.90
C LEU A 183 19.54 -13.57 -20.22
N GLU A 184 19.75 -14.84 -20.58
CA GLU A 184 19.06 -15.99 -19.98
C GLU A 184 19.27 -16.02 -18.46
N THR A 185 20.50 -15.93 -17.97
CA THR A 185 20.77 -15.93 -16.52
C THR A 185 20.11 -14.75 -15.80
N ARG A 186 20.09 -13.56 -16.42
CA ARG A 186 19.43 -12.40 -15.82
C ARG A 186 17.91 -12.54 -15.81
N LYS A 187 17.31 -13.13 -16.86
CA LYS A 187 15.87 -13.41 -16.96
C LYS A 187 15.45 -14.47 -15.96
N ASP A 188 16.21 -15.56 -15.83
CA ASP A 188 15.94 -16.61 -14.85
C ASP A 188 15.89 -16.02 -13.43
N LEU A 189 16.89 -15.21 -13.06
CA LEU A 189 16.90 -14.54 -11.75
C LEU A 189 15.71 -13.59 -11.58
N ALA A 190 15.39 -12.81 -12.62
CA ALA A 190 14.29 -11.86 -12.56
C ALA A 190 12.93 -12.56 -12.46
N LEU A 191 12.75 -13.69 -13.16
CA LEU A 191 11.52 -14.50 -13.10
C LEU A 191 11.34 -15.11 -11.71
N GLU A 192 12.40 -15.68 -11.12
CA GLU A 192 12.38 -16.15 -9.73
C GLU A 192 11.98 -15.02 -8.75
N ALA A 193 12.53 -13.82 -8.95
CA ALA A 193 12.20 -12.65 -8.15
C ALA A 193 10.75 -12.18 -8.36
N CYS A 194 10.24 -12.21 -9.61
CA CYS A 194 8.85 -11.89 -9.94
C CYS A 194 7.88 -12.86 -9.28
N ASP A 195 8.18 -14.16 -9.31
CA ASP A 195 7.36 -15.19 -8.67
C ASP A 195 7.29 -14.95 -7.15
N LEU A 196 8.43 -14.66 -6.52
CA LEU A 196 8.45 -14.34 -5.09
C LEU A 196 7.73 -13.03 -4.77
N ALA A 197 7.93 -11.98 -5.57
CA ALA A 197 7.22 -10.71 -5.40
C ALA A 197 5.70 -10.90 -5.55
N SER A 198 5.26 -11.69 -6.54
CA SER A 198 3.85 -12.06 -6.72
C SER A 198 3.28 -12.77 -5.49
N ASN A 199 4.01 -13.77 -4.96
CA ASN A 199 3.62 -14.46 -3.73
C ASN A 199 3.44 -13.47 -2.56
N LEU A 200 4.41 -12.58 -2.36
CA LEU A 200 4.39 -11.58 -1.28
C LEU A 200 3.24 -10.57 -1.46
N ILE A 201 2.97 -10.14 -2.68
CA ILE A 201 1.85 -9.24 -3.02
C ILE A 201 0.52 -9.90 -2.64
N GLU A 202 0.28 -11.13 -3.05
CA GLU A 202 -0.97 -11.84 -2.76
C GLU A 202 -1.16 -12.08 -1.25
N ILE A 203 -0.09 -12.44 -0.55
CA ILE A 203 -0.10 -12.58 0.92
C ILE A 203 -0.43 -11.25 1.59
N TYR A 204 0.22 -10.16 1.18
CA TYR A 204 0.00 -8.82 1.75
C TYR A 204 -1.43 -8.33 1.51
N GLN A 205 -1.95 -8.49 0.29
CA GLN A 205 -3.32 -8.08 -0.05
C GLN A 205 -4.35 -8.89 0.73
N THR A 206 -4.15 -10.21 0.84
CA THR A 206 -5.01 -11.07 1.68
C THR A 206 -4.99 -10.62 3.14
N ALA A 207 -3.80 -10.29 3.68
CA ALA A 207 -3.66 -9.78 5.03
C ALA A 207 -4.42 -8.46 5.24
N ASN A 208 -4.40 -7.53 4.27
CA ASN A 208 -5.17 -6.29 4.32
C ASN A 208 -6.68 -6.54 4.42
N TYR A 209 -7.21 -7.46 3.62
CA TYR A 209 -8.63 -7.81 3.67
C TYR A 209 -9.00 -8.51 4.97
N LEU A 210 -8.17 -9.43 5.47
CA LEU A 210 -8.38 -10.06 6.78
C LEU A 210 -8.35 -9.04 7.93
N LEU A 211 -7.43 -8.07 7.89
CA LEU A 211 -7.35 -6.98 8.85
C LEU A 211 -8.63 -6.13 8.84
N VAL A 212 -9.13 -5.76 7.65
CA VAL A 212 -10.40 -5.04 7.46
C VAL A 212 -11.62 -5.83 7.97
N LEU A 213 -11.59 -7.16 7.81
CA LEU A 213 -12.60 -8.10 8.30
C LEU A 213 -12.47 -8.45 9.79
N GLY A 214 -11.58 -7.77 10.51
CA GLY A 214 -11.39 -7.98 11.94
C GLY A 214 -10.68 -9.30 12.31
N LYS A 215 -10.00 -9.95 11.35
CA LYS A 215 -9.31 -11.24 11.50
C LYS A 215 -7.83 -11.05 11.83
N PHE A 216 -7.53 -10.28 12.87
CA PHE A 216 -6.16 -9.85 13.21
C PHE A 216 -5.20 -11.03 13.41
N GLU A 217 -5.69 -12.12 13.99
CA GLU A 217 -4.90 -13.34 14.23
C GLU A 217 -4.48 -14.05 12.95
N SER A 218 -5.32 -13.99 11.92
CA SER A 218 -5.02 -14.57 10.61
C SER A 218 -4.18 -13.60 9.75
N ALA A 219 -4.39 -12.29 9.90
CA ALA A 219 -3.64 -11.26 9.18
C ALA A 219 -2.18 -11.13 9.67
N TYR A 220 -1.95 -11.16 10.99
CA TYR A 220 -0.61 -11.00 11.59
C TYR A 220 0.46 -11.95 11.02
N PRO A 221 0.28 -13.29 10.96
CA PRO A 221 1.30 -14.19 10.41
C PRO A 221 1.58 -13.95 8.93
N LEU A 222 0.59 -13.49 8.14
CA LEU A 222 0.79 -13.11 6.75
C LEU A 222 1.66 -11.85 6.63
N TYR A 223 1.36 -10.80 7.40
CA TYR A 223 2.21 -9.60 7.44
C TYR A 223 3.62 -9.91 7.93
N LYS A 224 3.74 -10.76 8.96
CA LYS A 224 5.05 -11.18 9.49
C LYS A 224 5.86 -11.93 8.45
N HIS A 225 5.22 -12.75 7.61
CA HIS A 225 5.89 -13.41 6.49
C HIS A 225 6.37 -12.42 5.44
N VAL A 226 5.54 -11.43 5.06
CA VAL A 226 5.96 -10.37 4.14
C VAL A 226 7.15 -9.58 4.70
N ALA A 227 7.14 -9.31 6.01
CA ALA A 227 8.22 -8.61 6.70
C ALA A 227 9.56 -9.37 6.67
N GLN A 228 9.58 -10.67 6.39
CA GLN A 228 10.84 -11.41 6.25
C GLN A 228 11.62 -10.98 5.00
N SER A 229 10.95 -10.44 3.99
CA SER A 229 11.55 -10.07 2.70
C SER A 229 11.49 -8.57 2.42
N ILE A 230 10.42 -7.90 2.83
CA ILE A 230 10.14 -6.51 2.47
C ILE A 230 9.81 -5.68 3.72
N GLN A 231 10.38 -4.49 3.80
CA GLN A 231 10.21 -3.55 4.91
C GLN A 231 9.73 -2.19 4.37
N PHE A 232 8.62 -1.69 4.92
CA PHE A 232 8.03 -0.39 4.59
C PHE A 232 7.09 0.07 5.70
N LYS A 233 6.81 1.38 5.76
CA LYS A 233 6.10 2.02 6.88
C LYS A 233 4.72 1.40 7.12
N GLU A 234 3.93 1.19 6.06
CA GLU A 234 2.56 0.69 6.12
C GLU A 234 2.49 -0.77 6.63
N LEU A 235 3.51 -1.59 6.36
CA LEU A 235 3.58 -2.96 6.88
C LEU A 235 3.69 -2.99 8.40
N HIS A 236 4.58 -2.17 8.96
CA HIS A 236 4.70 -2.03 10.41
C HIS A 236 3.44 -1.48 11.04
N TYR A 237 2.76 -0.55 10.35
CA TYR A 237 1.52 0.01 10.86
C TYR A 237 0.45 -1.08 10.99
N ASN A 238 0.32 -1.93 9.96
CA ASN A 238 -0.63 -3.04 9.95
C ASN A 238 -0.27 -4.12 10.98
N LEU A 239 1.02 -4.42 11.19
CA LEU A 239 1.48 -5.32 12.26
C LEU A 239 1.11 -4.78 13.65
N GLY A 240 1.38 -3.50 13.90
CA GLY A 240 1.04 -2.84 15.15
C GLY A 240 -0.47 -2.84 15.41
N LEU A 241 -1.26 -2.55 14.37
CA LEU A 241 -2.71 -2.53 14.44
C LEU A 241 -3.29 -3.93 14.69
N CYS A 242 -2.77 -4.99 14.05
CA CYS A 242 -3.19 -6.37 14.33
C CYS A 242 -3.03 -6.71 15.83
N ASN A 243 -1.87 -6.41 16.39
CA ASN A 243 -1.57 -6.70 17.79
C ASN A 243 -2.41 -5.85 18.76
N MET A 244 -2.55 -4.55 18.50
CA MET A 244 -3.38 -3.64 19.27
C MET A 244 -4.85 -4.12 19.31
N MET A 245 -5.39 -4.52 18.16
CA MET A 245 -6.77 -4.97 18.07
C MET A 245 -6.98 -6.35 18.72
N ALA A 246 -6.02 -7.26 18.59
CA ALA A 246 -6.03 -8.54 19.32
C ALA A 246 -6.00 -8.32 20.84
N TYR A 247 -5.20 -7.38 21.34
CA TYR A 247 -5.17 -7.02 22.75
C TYR A 247 -6.53 -6.49 23.24
N MET A 248 -7.10 -5.51 22.52
CA MET A 248 -8.40 -4.92 22.87
C MET A 248 -9.51 -5.98 22.94
N HIS A 249 -9.47 -6.96 22.03
CA HIS A 249 -10.40 -8.07 22.03
C HIS A 249 -10.29 -8.94 23.29
N LEU A 250 -9.05 -9.30 23.70
CA LEU A 250 -8.81 -10.09 24.90
C LEU A 250 -9.23 -9.37 26.19
N GLN A 251 -8.95 -8.06 26.27
CA GLN A 251 -9.21 -7.28 27.48
C GLN A 251 -10.66 -6.85 27.67
N LYS A 252 -11.50 -6.93 26.61
CA LYS A 252 -12.90 -6.45 26.64
C LYS A 252 -13.01 -5.02 27.15
N MET A 253 -12.35 -4.09 26.46
CA MET A 253 -12.26 -2.68 26.85
C MET A 253 -13.65 -2.05 27.07
N ASP A 254 -13.83 -1.35 28.19
CA ASP A 254 -15.09 -0.65 28.52
C ASP A 254 -15.36 0.56 27.61
N LEU A 255 -14.28 1.25 27.24
CA LEU A 255 -14.29 2.35 26.28
C LEU A 255 -14.12 1.81 24.86
N LYS A 256 -14.80 2.44 23.91
CA LYS A 256 -14.57 2.25 22.47
C LYS A 256 -13.43 3.14 22.02
N TYR A 257 -12.55 2.60 21.17
CA TYR A 257 -11.42 3.34 20.61
C TYR A 257 -11.66 3.56 19.12
N PRO A 258 -11.44 4.78 18.61
CA PRO A 258 -11.53 5.07 17.19
C PRO A 258 -10.29 4.50 16.53
N LEU A 259 -10.43 3.37 15.88
CA LEU A 259 -9.39 2.82 15.03
C LEU A 259 -9.69 3.25 13.60
N ALA A 260 -8.65 3.38 12.78
CA ALA A 260 -8.82 3.59 11.34
C ALA A 260 -9.65 2.45 10.71
N LEU A 261 -9.72 1.28 11.35
CA LEU A 261 -10.59 0.16 10.98
C LEU A 261 -11.86 0.12 11.85
N ASP A 262 -13.03 0.02 11.20
CA ASP A 262 -14.36 0.03 11.85
C ASP A 262 -14.50 -1.00 12.99
N SER A 263 -14.99 -0.55 14.15
CA SER A 263 -15.36 -1.44 15.26
C SER A 263 -16.64 -2.27 15.00
N ARG A 264 -17.39 -2.01 13.92
CA ARG A 264 -18.59 -2.78 13.53
C ARG A 264 -18.28 -4.11 12.86
N SER A 265 -17.01 -4.39 12.54
CA SER A 265 -16.62 -5.73 12.10
C SER A 265 -16.98 -6.75 13.18
N PRO A 266 -17.68 -7.85 12.86
CA PRO A 266 -17.84 -8.96 13.79
C PRO A 266 -16.46 -9.59 14.03
N ILE A 267 -15.75 -9.06 15.04
CA ILE A 267 -14.48 -9.59 15.51
C ILE A 267 -14.74 -11.03 15.92
N GLN A 268 -14.23 -11.97 15.12
CA GLN A 268 -14.32 -13.38 15.45
C GLN A 268 -13.24 -13.70 16.49
N ARG A 269 -13.62 -14.51 17.47
CA ARG A 269 -12.69 -15.13 18.41
C ARG A 269 -11.84 -16.13 17.64
N GLY A 270 -10.58 -15.82 17.39
CA GLY A 270 -9.61 -16.86 17.09
C GLY A 270 -8.88 -17.31 18.35
N LEU A 271 -7.97 -18.26 18.16
CA LEU A 271 -7.11 -18.81 19.19
C LEU A 271 -5.91 -17.85 19.37
N ILE A 272 -6.10 -16.74 20.10
CA ILE A 272 -4.97 -15.88 20.49
C ILE A 272 -4.13 -16.64 21.52
N ASP A 273 -3.16 -17.40 21.04
CA ASP A 273 -2.15 -18.07 21.88
C ASP A 273 -0.97 -17.13 22.20
N ARG A 274 -1.29 -15.86 22.47
CA ARG A 274 -0.31 -14.81 22.79
C ARG A 274 -0.74 -14.08 24.04
N SER A 275 0.20 -13.83 24.94
CA SER A 275 -0.10 -13.10 26.17
C SER A 275 -0.48 -11.65 25.84
N PRO A 276 -1.41 -11.04 26.61
CA PRO A 276 -1.77 -9.63 26.42
C PRO A 276 -0.56 -8.69 26.45
N GLN A 277 0.43 -8.97 27.29
CA GLN A 277 1.66 -8.19 27.38
C GLN A 277 2.45 -8.23 26.07
N LEU A 278 2.67 -9.42 25.51
CA LEU A 278 3.41 -9.58 24.26
C LEU A 278 2.72 -8.86 23.09
N LEU A 279 1.38 -8.86 23.05
CA LEU A 279 0.64 -8.10 22.04
C LEU A 279 0.88 -6.59 22.16
N LEU A 280 0.86 -6.05 23.38
CA LEU A 280 1.15 -4.63 23.59
C LEU A 280 2.59 -4.28 23.23
N ASP A 281 3.55 -5.11 23.63
CA ASP A 281 4.97 -4.89 23.36
C ASP A 281 5.26 -4.88 21.86
N ASP A 282 4.75 -5.87 21.11
CA ASP A 282 4.90 -5.90 19.65
C ASP A 282 4.16 -4.73 18.97
N ALA A 283 2.98 -4.34 19.48
CA ALA A 283 2.24 -3.19 18.94
C ALA A 283 3.03 -1.89 19.14
N LYS A 284 3.57 -1.70 20.35
CA LYS A 284 4.45 -0.59 20.71
C LYS A 284 5.67 -0.56 19.81
N GLU A 285 6.40 -1.66 19.70
CA GLU A 285 7.60 -1.78 18.86
C GLU A 285 7.31 -1.39 17.41
N SER A 286 6.20 -1.87 16.85
CA SER A 286 5.82 -1.57 15.47
C SER A 286 5.54 -0.09 15.24
N PHE A 287 4.82 0.57 16.15
CA PHE A 287 4.51 2.00 16.03
C PHE A 287 5.69 2.91 16.38
N ASP A 288 6.50 2.54 17.38
CA ASP A 288 7.73 3.25 17.70
C ASP A 288 8.67 3.21 16.49
N LEU A 289 8.87 2.03 15.87
CA LEU A 289 9.68 1.88 14.67
C LEU A 289 9.26 2.83 13.54
N ILE A 290 7.96 3.02 13.33
CA ILE A 290 7.45 4.01 12.36
C ILE A 290 7.92 5.41 12.73
N THR A 291 7.65 5.85 13.95
CA THR A 291 7.97 7.23 14.37
C THR A 291 9.48 7.47 14.53
N GLU A 292 10.25 6.42 14.79
CA GLU A 292 11.69 6.49 15.02
C GLU A 292 12.51 6.26 13.76
N GLN A 293 12.03 5.50 12.77
CA GLN A 293 12.84 5.13 11.59
C GLN A 293 12.23 5.57 10.26
N TYR A 294 10.91 5.72 10.15
CA TYR A 294 10.26 6.04 8.89
C TYR A 294 9.76 7.48 8.85
N ASP A 295 8.84 7.86 9.74
CA ASP A 295 8.18 9.15 9.71
C ASP A 295 7.84 9.62 11.13
N ALA A 296 8.69 10.49 11.66
CA ALA A 296 8.52 11.09 12.98
C ALA A 296 7.28 12.00 13.08
N GLN A 297 6.63 12.35 11.97
CA GLN A 297 5.41 13.14 11.93
C GLN A 297 4.17 12.28 11.67
N TYR A 298 4.31 10.96 11.54
CA TYR A 298 3.19 10.06 11.22
C TYR A 298 2.16 10.01 12.36
N SER A 299 1.11 10.82 12.23
CA SER A 299 0.09 11.02 13.25
C SER A 299 -0.69 9.75 13.62
N PRO A 300 -1.04 8.82 12.69
CA PRO A 300 -1.78 7.62 13.08
C PRO A 300 -1.04 6.76 14.10
N ALA A 301 0.28 6.56 13.91
CA ALA A 301 1.10 5.81 14.87
C ALA A 301 1.18 6.52 16.23
N LYS A 302 1.37 7.85 16.25
CA LYS A 302 1.39 8.63 17.50
C LYS A 302 0.10 8.51 18.28
N ILE A 303 -1.05 8.59 17.59
CA ILE A 303 -2.36 8.47 18.22
C ILE A 303 -2.53 7.07 18.84
N HIS A 304 -2.15 6.01 18.14
CA HIS A 304 -2.20 4.65 18.69
C HIS A 304 -1.22 4.44 19.85
N LEU A 305 -0.01 5.02 19.78
CA LEU A 305 0.97 4.99 20.87
C LEU A 305 0.45 5.63 22.16
N ILE A 306 -0.37 6.69 22.11
CA ILE A 306 -1.01 7.25 23.32
C ILE A 306 -1.79 6.17 24.07
N SER A 307 -2.61 5.40 23.35
CA SER A 307 -3.41 4.32 23.97
C SER A 307 -2.52 3.20 24.48
N ILE A 308 -1.50 2.81 23.72
CA ILE A 308 -0.59 1.73 24.12
C ILE A 308 0.23 2.10 25.36
N TYR A 309 0.78 3.33 25.40
CA TYR A 309 1.49 3.82 26.57
C TYR A 309 0.59 3.91 27.80
N ASP A 310 -0.67 4.33 27.65
CA ASP A 310 -1.65 4.29 28.74
C ASP A 310 -1.89 2.86 29.25
N TRP A 311 -2.07 1.89 28.35
CA TRP A 311 -2.32 0.49 28.72
C TRP A 311 -1.11 -0.20 29.34
N LEU A 312 0.10 0.20 28.96
CA LEU A 312 1.36 -0.24 29.57
C LEU A 312 1.68 0.48 30.90
N GLY A 313 0.92 1.51 31.27
CA GLY A 313 1.19 2.33 32.46
C GLY A 313 2.34 3.32 32.29
N GLU A 314 2.81 3.57 31.07
CA GLU A 314 3.85 4.52 30.72
C GLU A 314 3.29 5.97 30.60
N GLN A 315 2.62 6.45 31.65
CA GLN A 315 1.87 7.71 31.67
C GLN A 315 2.68 8.91 31.14
N HIS A 316 3.94 9.06 31.55
CA HIS A 316 4.79 10.16 31.10
C HIS A 316 4.94 10.22 29.57
N LYS A 317 5.03 9.05 28.90
CA LYS A 317 5.15 9.01 27.43
C LYS A 317 3.81 9.31 26.75
N ALA A 318 2.71 8.81 27.30
CA ALA A 318 1.37 9.16 26.83
C ALA A 318 1.13 10.68 26.89
N GLU A 319 1.47 11.32 28.02
CA GLU A 319 1.31 12.77 28.21
C GLU A 319 2.22 13.60 27.31
N ALA A 320 3.46 13.14 27.09
CA ALA A 320 4.38 13.77 26.14
C ALA A 320 3.80 13.75 24.71
N LEU A 321 3.25 12.59 24.27
CA LEU A 321 2.62 12.49 22.96
C LEU A 321 1.33 13.29 22.84
N ILE A 322 0.50 13.32 23.89
CA ILE A 322 -0.71 14.18 23.93
C ILE A 322 -0.31 15.64 23.76
N SER A 323 0.72 16.10 24.47
CA SER A 323 1.22 17.47 24.37
C SER A 323 1.76 17.79 22.98
N LEU A 324 2.50 16.85 22.37
CA LEU A 324 3.01 17.00 21.01
C LEU A 324 1.87 17.08 19.98
N CYS A 325 0.86 16.21 20.09
CA CYS A 325 -0.28 16.18 19.17
C CYS A 325 -1.18 17.41 19.34
N ALA A 326 -1.35 17.92 20.56
CA ALA A 326 -2.11 19.14 20.84
C ALA A 326 -1.44 20.40 20.25
N ALA A 327 -0.11 20.41 20.18
CA ALA A 327 0.67 21.50 19.61
C ALA A 327 0.64 21.54 18.07
N ASP A 328 0.29 20.43 17.42
CA ASP A 328 0.14 20.32 15.97
C ASP A 328 -1.32 20.65 15.58
N PRO A 329 -1.58 21.76 14.86
CA PRO A 329 -2.96 22.15 14.52
C PRO A 329 -3.72 21.12 13.67
N GLU A 330 -3.02 20.39 12.80
CA GLU A 330 -3.63 19.39 11.93
C GLU A 330 -4.09 18.17 12.74
N ILE A 331 -3.21 17.70 13.64
CA ILE A 331 -3.53 16.57 14.52
C ILE A 331 -4.56 16.97 15.57
N ASN A 332 -4.46 18.17 16.13
CA ASN A 332 -5.37 18.63 17.18
C ASN A 332 -6.82 18.78 16.67
N GLN A 333 -7.01 19.04 15.37
CA GLN A 333 -8.34 19.04 14.75
C GLN A 333 -8.86 17.63 14.41
N ASN A 334 -8.01 16.60 14.49
CA ASN A 334 -8.38 15.24 14.15
C ASN A 334 -9.29 14.62 15.23
N HIS A 335 -10.48 14.17 14.83
CA HIS A 335 -11.46 13.57 15.74
C HIS A 335 -10.97 12.27 16.39
N ILE A 336 -10.18 11.45 15.70
CA ILE A 336 -9.61 10.20 16.23
C ILE A 336 -8.64 10.51 17.38
N TYR A 337 -7.77 11.52 17.21
CA TYR A 337 -6.88 11.99 18.26
C TYR A 337 -7.65 12.47 19.48
N ARG A 338 -8.62 13.37 19.31
CA ARG A 338 -9.36 13.96 20.45
C ARG A 338 -10.18 12.95 21.24
N ILE A 339 -10.76 11.96 20.57
CA ILE A 339 -11.42 10.83 21.25
C ILE A 339 -10.40 9.99 22.02
N THR A 340 -9.20 9.78 21.45
CA THR A 340 -8.11 9.05 22.11
C THR A 340 -7.61 9.79 23.36
N GLU A 341 -7.46 11.11 23.27
CA GLU A 341 -7.15 11.99 24.40
C GLU A 341 -8.26 11.92 25.48
N ALA A 342 -9.54 11.98 25.08
CA ALA A 342 -10.65 11.86 26.00
C ALA A 342 -10.70 10.47 26.68
N ASN A 343 -10.38 9.40 25.95
CA ASN A 343 -10.24 8.04 26.49
C ASN A 343 -9.12 7.96 27.53
N TYR A 344 -7.95 8.56 27.25
CA TYR A 344 -6.86 8.67 28.20
C TYR A 344 -7.34 9.32 29.50
N TYR A 345 -7.94 10.52 29.43
CA TYR A 345 -8.42 11.21 30.62
C TYR A 345 -9.51 10.45 31.38
N ALA A 346 -10.38 9.72 30.70
CA ALA A 346 -11.38 8.87 31.35
C ALA A 346 -10.72 7.78 32.20
N ARG A 347 -9.70 7.10 31.66
CA ARG A 347 -8.97 6.03 32.36
C ARG A 347 -8.11 6.53 33.52
N GLN A 348 -7.60 7.75 33.40
CA GLN A 348 -6.89 8.45 34.48
C GLN A 348 -7.83 9.03 35.56
N GLY A 349 -9.15 8.80 35.46
CA GLY A 349 -10.14 9.32 36.42
C GLY A 349 -10.45 10.81 36.28
N GLN A 350 -9.93 11.48 35.26
CA GLN A 350 -10.17 12.90 34.95
C GLN A 350 -11.49 13.07 34.16
N LEU A 351 -12.59 12.61 34.75
CA LEU A 351 -13.89 12.47 34.09
C LEU A 351 -14.49 13.79 33.57
N VAL A 352 -14.18 14.93 34.23
CA VAL A 352 -14.63 16.26 33.77
C VAL A 352 -13.95 16.62 32.45
N LYS A 353 -12.61 16.53 32.40
CA LYS A 353 -11.84 16.83 31.20
C LYS A 353 -12.23 15.94 30.03
N SER A 354 -12.36 14.63 30.28
CA SER A 354 -12.83 13.67 29.27
C SER A 354 -14.21 14.03 28.72
N ARG A 355 -15.16 14.38 29.60
CA ARG A 355 -16.52 14.77 29.22
C ARG A 355 -16.54 16.04 28.36
N ASP A 356 -15.78 17.04 28.74
CA ASP A 356 -15.75 18.33 28.03
C ASP A 356 -15.26 18.13 26.59
N ILE A 357 -14.24 17.27 26.38
CA ILE A 357 -13.75 16.93 25.05
C ILE A 357 -14.82 16.19 24.24
N TYR A 358 -15.48 15.18 24.81
CA TYR A 358 -16.57 14.46 24.12
C TYR A 358 -17.74 15.36 23.74
N GLN A 359 -18.15 16.26 24.63
CA GLN A 359 -19.24 17.19 24.37
C GLN A 359 -18.88 18.21 23.30
N SER A 360 -17.64 18.72 23.31
CA SER A 360 -17.14 19.58 22.24
C SER A 360 -17.19 18.88 20.88
N LEU A 361 -16.75 17.62 20.81
CA LEU A 361 -16.82 16.84 19.57
C LEU A 361 -18.27 16.65 19.08
N LEU A 362 -19.24 16.38 19.96
CA LEU A 362 -20.64 16.23 19.55
C LEU A 362 -21.26 17.51 18.97
N GLY A 363 -20.73 18.69 19.32
CA GLY A 363 -21.16 19.98 18.81
C GLY A 363 -20.61 20.33 17.42
N GLU A 364 -19.64 19.57 16.91
CA GLU A 364 -18.99 19.85 15.63
C GLU A 364 -19.71 19.19 14.45
N GLN A 365 -19.58 19.80 13.27
CA GLN A 365 -20.02 19.19 12.02
C GLN A 365 -19.03 18.07 11.66
N MET A 366 -19.47 16.83 11.88
CA MET A 366 -18.66 15.63 11.69
C MET A 366 -18.71 15.18 10.21
N PRO A 367 -17.57 14.94 9.56
CA PRO A 367 -17.52 14.35 8.21
C PRO A 367 -18.18 12.96 8.15
N ASP A 368 -18.23 12.25 9.28
CA ASP A 368 -18.64 10.84 9.38
C ASP A 368 -19.61 10.66 10.57
N SER A 369 -20.83 11.20 10.40
CA SER A 369 -21.65 11.62 11.54
C SER A 369 -22.21 10.51 12.44
N ASN A 370 -22.24 9.24 12.00
CA ASN A 370 -22.87 8.16 12.76
C ASN A 370 -21.88 7.33 13.59
N TYR A 371 -20.79 6.82 13.00
CA TYR A 371 -19.83 5.94 13.70
C TYR A 371 -19.07 6.65 14.82
N ILE A 372 -18.44 7.78 14.51
CA ILE A 372 -17.67 8.56 15.48
C ILE A 372 -18.60 9.04 16.61
N ARG A 373 -19.82 9.44 16.27
CA ARG A 373 -20.86 9.82 17.24
C ARG A 373 -21.29 8.65 18.12
N GLU A 374 -21.41 7.44 17.60
CA GLU A 374 -21.69 6.23 18.39
C GLU A 374 -20.57 5.92 19.39
N ILE A 375 -19.30 6.06 18.99
CA ILE A 375 -18.15 5.91 19.90
C ILE A 375 -18.24 6.95 21.00
N ILE A 376 -18.40 8.23 20.64
CA ILE A 376 -18.46 9.32 21.60
C ILE A 376 -19.62 9.12 22.59
N ASN A 377 -20.82 8.77 22.10
CA ASN A 377 -21.98 8.53 22.94
C ASN A 377 -21.79 7.34 23.90
N HIS A 378 -21.18 6.25 23.42
CA HIS A 378 -20.85 5.08 24.26
C HIS A 378 -19.86 5.49 25.37
N ASN A 379 -18.78 6.16 25.00
CA ASN A 379 -17.73 6.55 25.95
C ASN A 379 -18.22 7.60 26.95
N LEU A 380 -19.05 8.54 26.50
CA LEU A 380 -19.69 9.54 27.35
C LEU A 380 -20.63 8.89 28.38
N ALA A 381 -21.40 7.86 27.99
CA ALA A 381 -22.23 7.10 28.91
C ALA A 381 -21.38 6.38 29.96
N SER A 382 -20.27 5.76 29.55
CA SER A 382 -19.30 5.13 30.45
C SER A 382 -18.69 6.13 31.44
N ALA A 383 -18.29 7.32 30.97
CA ALA A 383 -17.75 8.40 31.80
C ALA A 383 -18.77 9.02 32.77
N GLN A 384 -20.07 8.73 32.60
CA GLN A 384 -21.16 9.18 33.46
C GLN A 384 -21.63 8.11 34.45
N ASN A 385 -20.94 6.96 34.58
CA ASN A 385 -21.41 5.78 35.32
C ASN A 385 -22.81 5.30 34.89
N ARG A 386 -23.22 5.59 33.65
CA ARG A 386 -24.46 5.06 33.09
C ARG A 386 -24.15 3.76 32.39
N LYS A 387 -24.97 2.74 32.60
CA LYS A 387 -24.85 1.47 31.86
C LYS A 387 -24.98 1.80 30.37
N PRO A 388 -23.95 1.57 29.54
CA PRO A 388 -24.03 1.90 28.12
C PRO A 388 -25.16 1.07 27.48
N PRO A 389 -25.86 1.60 26.46
CA PRO A 389 -26.80 0.80 25.70
C PRO A 389 -26.05 -0.42 25.15
N ALA A 390 -26.62 -1.61 25.33
CA ALA A 390 -26.03 -2.82 24.79
C ALA A 390 -25.84 -2.63 23.28
N SER A 391 -24.61 -2.74 22.79
CA SER A 391 -24.41 -2.75 21.34
C SER A 391 -25.06 -4.03 20.82
N ALA A 392 -25.99 -3.88 19.88
CA ALA A 392 -26.61 -5.00 19.22
C ALA A 392 -25.56 -5.65 18.30
N MET A 393 -24.70 -6.49 18.87
CA MET A 393 -23.76 -7.30 18.11
C MET A 393 -24.57 -8.38 17.39
N ARG A 394 -24.96 -8.14 16.13
CA ARG A 394 -25.59 -9.16 15.30
C ARG A 394 -24.50 -10.12 14.82
N SER A 395 -24.55 -11.38 15.26
CA SER A 395 -23.87 -12.47 14.58
C SER A 395 -24.53 -12.63 13.20
N GLN A 396 -23.97 -12.00 12.18
CA GLN A 396 -24.48 -12.11 10.82
C GLN A 396 -23.95 -13.40 10.21
N LEU A 397 -24.88 -14.25 9.75
CA LEU A 397 -24.57 -15.35 8.84
C LEU A 397 -24.13 -14.73 7.51
N ILE A 398 -22.87 -14.91 7.16
CA ILE A 398 -22.32 -14.48 5.86
C ILE A 398 -22.95 -15.39 4.80
N ARG A 399 -23.69 -14.81 3.86
CA ARG A 399 -24.17 -15.52 2.67
C ARG A 399 -23.24 -15.15 1.52
N ASN A 400 -22.62 -16.16 0.92
CA ASN A 400 -21.80 -15.93 -0.27
C ASN A 400 -22.67 -15.45 -1.42
N GLU A 401 -22.16 -14.47 -2.17
CA GLU A 401 -22.67 -14.16 -3.49
C GLU A 401 -22.55 -15.40 -4.37
N LYS A 402 -23.70 -15.92 -4.85
CA LYS A 402 -23.74 -17.18 -5.60
C LYS A 402 -23.39 -17.00 -7.07
N ASP A 403 -23.63 -15.80 -7.60
CA ASP A 403 -23.53 -15.48 -9.02
C ASP A 403 -22.68 -14.20 -9.16
N LEU A 404 -21.48 -14.36 -9.72
CA LEU A 404 -20.65 -13.27 -10.21
C LEU A 404 -20.72 -13.33 -11.74
N ASP A 405 -21.02 -12.22 -12.41
CA ASP A 405 -21.05 -12.18 -13.88
C ASP A 405 -19.66 -12.60 -14.41
N ASP A 406 -19.64 -13.58 -15.31
CA ASP A 406 -18.44 -14.08 -16.00
C ASP A 406 -17.31 -14.63 -15.12
N VAL A 407 -17.58 -14.92 -13.84
CA VAL A 407 -16.57 -15.40 -12.88
C VAL A 407 -17.08 -16.61 -12.09
N SER A 408 -16.30 -17.69 -12.10
CA SER A 408 -16.59 -18.90 -11.33
C SER A 408 -16.74 -18.60 -9.84
N SER A 409 -17.84 -19.04 -9.24
CA SER A 409 -18.10 -18.88 -7.81
C SER A 409 -16.93 -19.42 -6.95
N LEU A 410 -16.54 -18.64 -5.95
CA LEU A 410 -15.55 -18.97 -4.92
C LEU A 410 -15.71 -20.37 -4.30
N VAL A 411 -16.95 -20.86 -4.24
CA VAL A 411 -17.29 -22.15 -3.63
C VAL A 411 -16.75 -23.34 -4.44
N PHE A 412 -16.43 -23.15 -5.71
CA PHE A 412 -16.04 -24.23 -6.63
C PHE A 412 -14.63 -24.10 -7.20
N TYR A 413 -13.85 -23.10 -6.80
CA TYR A 413 -12.48 -22.95 -7.28
C TYR A 413 -11.57 -24.05 -6.71
N ARG A 414 -10.96 -24.84 -7.58
CA ARG A 414 -10.13 -26.01 -7.20
C ARG A 414 -8.69 -25.93 -7.67
N ASP A 415 -8.41 -25.14 -8.70
CA ASP A 415 -7.14 -25.17 -9.42
C ASP A 415 -6.25 -24.00 -8.98
N PHE A 416 -5.68 -24.09 -7.78
CA PHE A 416 -4.74 -23.09 -7.28
C PHE A 416 -3.36 -23.25 -7.93
N GLN A 417 -2.83 -22.16 -8.49
CA GLN A 417 -1.50 -22.11 -9.10
C GLN A 417 -0.39 -22.26 -8.06
N GLN A 418 -0.58 -21.66 -6.88
CA GLN A 418 0.40 -21.63 -5.81
C GLN A 418 -0.18 -22.16 -4.51
N THR A 419 0.65 -22.87 -3.73
CA THR A 419 0.35 -23.28 -2.35
C THR A 419 1.57 -23.04 -1.49
N LEU A 420 1.43 -22.17 -0.51
CA LEU A 420 2.47 -21.71 0.39
C LEU A 420 2.15 -22.14 1.83
N HIS A 421 3.17 -22.58 2.55
CA HIS A 421 3.08 -22.91 3.97
C HIS A 421 3.74 -21.78 4.78
N ILE A 422 2.94 -21.03 5.53
CA ILE A 422 3.43 -19.86 6.28
C ILE A 422 3.51 -20.21 7.77
N GLY A 423 4.72 -20.49 8.25
CA GLY A 423 4.92 -20.94 9.63
C GLY A 423 4.19 -22.24 9.96
N SER A 424 3.85 -22.44 11.24
CA SER A 424 3.20 -23.67 11.70
C SER A 424 1.68 -23.57 11.61
N GLY A 425 1.09 -24.24 10.61
CA GLY A 425 -0.36 -24.48 10.55
C GLY A 425 -1.17 -23.50 9.72
N LEU A 426 -0.52 -22.65 8.92
CA LEU A 426 -1.17 -21.80 7.92
C LEU A 426 -0.82 -22.30 6.53
N GLN A 427 -1.85 -22.64 5.75
CA GLN A 427 -1.75 -22.92 4.32
C GLN A 427 -2.44 -21.81 3.55
N PHE A 428 -1.69 -21.15 2.68
CA PHE A 428 -2.17 -20.10 1.79
C PHE A 428 -2.11 -20.60 0.36
N GLN A 429 -3.17 -20.41 -0.40
CA GLN A 429 -3.26 -20.81 -1.80
C GLN A 429 -3.78 -19.64 -2.61
N TYR A 430 -3.28 -19.43 -3.82
CA TYR A 430 -3.83 -18.42 -4.70
C TYR A 430 -3.68 -18.80 -6.17
N ALA A 431 -4.47 -18.13 -7.01
CA ALA A 431 -4.42 -18.20 -8.45
C ALA A 431 -4.82 -16.87 -9.07
N HIS A 432 -4.17 -16.54 -10.18
CA HIS A 432 -4.54 -15.41 -11.01
C HIS A 432 -5.37 -15.88 -12.20
N GLU A 433 -6.52 -15.24 -12.36
CA GLU A 433 -7.37 -15.30 -13.54
C GLU A 433 -7.24 -14.00 -14.33
N TYR A 434 -7.69 -14.01 -15.59
CA TYR A 434 -7.58 -12.84 -16.49
C TYR A 434 -8.10 -11.53 -15.87
N ASN A 435 -9.17 -11.60 -15.07
CA ASN A 435 -9.83 -10.43 -14.48
C ASN A 435 -9.93 -10.46 -12.95
N SER A 436 -9.31 -11.44 -12.29
CA SER A 436 -9.43 -11.60 -10.84
C SER A 436 -8.26 -12.35 -10.22
N SER A 437 -8.01 -12.13 -8.93
CA SER A 437 -7.17 -13.02 -8.12
C SER A 437 -8.03 -13.77 -7.11
N VAL A 438 -7.88 -15.08 -7.03
CA VAL A 438 -8.54 -15.92 -6.02
C VAL A 438 -7.51 -16.35 -5.00
N SER A 439 -7.84 -16.20 -3.72
CA SER A 439 -6.99 -16.67 -2.63
C SER A 439 -7.80 -17.47 -1.62
N LYS A 440 -7.14 -18.43 -0.98
CA LYS A 440 -7.68 -19.26 0.07
C LYS A 440 -6.67 -19.38 1.19
N LEU A 441 -7.16 -19.25 2.41
CA LEU A 441 -6.39 -19.38 3.63
C LEU A 441 -7.04 -20.43 4.53
N ASP A 442 -6.29 -21.47 4.85
CA ASP A 442 -6.64 -22.44 5.89
C ASP A 442 -5.72 -22.21 7.10
N PHE A 443 -6.29 -21.74 8.21
CA PHE A 443 -5.57 -21.47 9.47
C PHE A 443 -6.35 -22.00 10.68
N GLY A 444 -5.98 -23.19 11.17
CA GLY A 444 -6.68 -23.86 12.26
C GLY A 444 -8.15 -24.16 11.91
N LYS A 445 -9.08 -23.45 12.55
CA LYS A 445 -10.53 -23.56 12.27
C LYS A 445 -11.04 -22.49 11.30
N VAL A 446 -10.22 -21.52 10.95
CA VAL A 446 -10.58 -20.44 10.02
C VAL A 446 -10.30 -20.92 8.60
N LYS A 447 -11.34 -20.90 7.76
CA LYS A 447 -11.23 -21.12 6.33
C LYS A 447 -11.70 -19.86 5.64
N PHE A 448 -10.78 -19.13 5.05
CA PHE A 448 -11.10 -17.91 4.34
C PHE A 448 -10.89 -18.13 2.85
N SER A 449 -11.79 -17.60 2.04
CA SER A 449 -11.59 -17.53 0.59
C SER A 449 -12.06 -16.17 0.12
N MET A 450 -11.31 -15.57 -0.79
CA MET A 450 -11.68 -14.31 -1.39
C MET A 450 -11.30 -14.26 -2.86
N GLN A 451 -12.05 -13.48 -3.61
CA GLN A 451 -11.80 -13.20 -5.00
C GLN A 451 -11.79 -11.69 -5.20
N ARG A 452 -10.63 -11.17 -5.57
CA ARG A 452 -10.40 -9.75 -5.82
C ARG A 452 -10.61 -9.47 -7.30
N ILE A 453 -11.50 -8.53 -7.59
CA ILE A 453 -11.86 -8.10 -8.93
C ILE A 453 -11.24 -6.73 -9.20
N THR A 454 -10.34 -6.69 -10.18
CA THR A 454 -9.62 -5.48 -10.62
C THR A 454 -10.02 -5.03 -12.02
N HIS A 455 -10.90 -5.77 -12.71
CA HIS A 455 -11.34 -5.43 -14.06
C HIS A 455 -12.70 -4.71 -14.06
N ALA A 456 -12.79 -3.58 -14.79
CA ALA A 456 -13.97 -2.71 -14.75
C ALA A 456 -15.23 -3.29 -15.41
N SER A 457 -15.08 -4.30 -16.28
CA SER A 457 -16.21 -4.97 -16.92
C SER A 457 -17.00 -5.87 -15.96
N ILE A 458 -16.38 -6.30 -14.85
CA ILE A 458 -17.00 -7.25 -13.92
C ILE A 458 -17.72 -6.49 -12.83
N LYS A 459 -18.98 -6.86 -12.61
CA LYS A 459 -19.87 -6.25 -11.64
C LYS A 459 -20.39 -7.30 -10.66
N SER A 460 -20.76 -6.85 -9.47
CA SER A 460 -21.49 -7.67 -8.50
C SER A 460 -22.92 -7.92 -8.98
N SER A 461 -23.65 -8.80 -8.31
CA SER A 461 -25.09 -9.03 -8.52
C SER A 461 -25.96 -7.78 -8.37
N HIS A 462 -25.41 -6.70 -7.80
CA HIS A 462 -26.08 -5.40 -7.66
C HIS A 462 -25.66 -4.41 -8.77
N GLY A 463 -24.92 -4.88 -9.78
CA GLY A 463 -24.37 -4.08 -10.88
C GLY A 463 -23.30 -3.07 -10.42
N LEU A 464 -22.67 -3.29 -9.26
CA LEU A 464 -21.61 -2.44 -8.71
C LEU A 464 -20.25 -2.99 -9.12
N GLY A 465 -19.30 -2.11 -9.45
CA GLY A 465 -17.92 -2.48 -9.65
C GLY A 465 -17.06 -1.24 -9.83
N ILE A 466 -15.88 -1.40 -10.42
CA ILE A 466 -14.92 -0.30 -10.57
C ILE A 466 -15.56 0.89 -11.31
N GLY A 467 -15.29 2.09 -10.79
CA GLY A 467 -15.86 3.35 -11.26
C GLY A 467 -17.16 3.78 -10.58
N ASN A 468 -17.85 2.88 -9.86
CA ASN A 468 -19.03 3.26 -9.10
C ASN A 468 -18.67 4.05 -7.84
N SER A 469 -19.56 4.94 -7.41
CA SER A 469 -19.34 5.81 -6.24
C SER A 469 -19.88 5.23 -4.94
N LEU A 470 -19.42 5.77 -3.80
CA LEU A 470 -19.97 5.44 -2.47
C LEU A 470 -21.49 5.58 -2.42
N GLY A 471 -22.04 6.67 -2.96
CA GLY A 471 -23.47 6.90 -3.00
C GLY A 471 -24.22 5.83 -3.80
N GLU A 472 -23.62 5.28 -4.86
CA GLU A 472 -24.22 4.15 -5.57
C GLU A 472 -24.22 2.86 -4.76
N ILE A 473 -23.16 2.58 -4.00
CA ILE A 473 -23.10 1.43 -3.09
C ILE A 473 -24.22 1.54 -2.05
N GLU A 474 -24.28 2.68 -1.38
CA GLU A 474 -25.27 3.00 -0.34
C GLU A 474 -26.72 2.88 -0.86
N ASN A 475 -26.96 3.36 -2.08
CA ASN A 475 -28.29 3.28 -2.71
C ASN A 475 -28.71 1.87 -3.13
N ARG A 476 -27.77 1.05 -3.62
CA ARG A 476 -28.09 -0.29 -4.16
C ARG A 476 -28.10 -1.39 -3.10
N ILE A 477 -27.25 -1.28 -2.08
CA ILE A 477 -27.15 -2.26 -1.00
C ILE A 477 -28.00 -1.86 0.21
N GLY A 478 -28.10 -0.56 0.48
CA GLY A 478 -28.76 -0.01 1.67
C GLY A 478 -27.81 0.15 2.87
N ASN A 479 -27.83 1.32 3.49
CA ASN A 479 -26.86 1.73 4.54
C ASN A 479 -26.82 0.85 5.80
N ILE A 480 -27.89 0.11 6.10
CA ILE A 480 -28.02 -0.66 7.35
C ILE A 480 -27.09 -1.88 7.36
N ASP A 481 -26.69 -2.37 6.19
CA ASP A 481 -25.86 -3.58 6.05
C ASP A 481 -24.38 -3.28 5.76
N LEU A 482 -23.97 -2.00 5.83
CA LEU A 482 -22.62 -1.56 5.50
C LEU A 482 -21.77 -1.23 6.74
N ALA A 483 -20.54 -1.75 6.75
CA ALA A 483 -19.46 -1.34 7.65
C ALA A 483 -18.35 -0.62 6.84
N TYR A 484 -17.56 0.23 7.50
CA TYR A 484 -16.69 1.20 6.83
C TYR A 484 -15.31 1.28 7.50
N ALA A 485 -14.26 0.81 6.85
CA ALA A 485 -12.90 0.87 7.38
C ALA A 485 -12.05 1.87 6.57
N ARG A 486 -11.53 2.92 7.21
CA ARG A 486 -10.73 3.95 6.54
C ARG A 486 -9.24 3.57 6.49
N HIS A 487 -8.56 4.04 5.45
CA HIS A 487 -7.10 4.00 5.38
C HIS A 487 -6.59 5.31 4.77
N VAL A 488 -5.28 5.52 4.75
CA VAL A 488 -4.65 6.77 4.29
C VAL A 488 -5.04 7.18 2.86
N ASN A 489 -5.37 6.20 2.02
CA ASN A 489 -5.65 6.39 0.59
C ASN A 489 -7.13 6.14 0.24
N GLY A 490 -8.05 6.17 1.21
CA GLY A 490 -9.47 5.97 0.95
C GLY A 490 -10.20 5.16 2.04
N MET A 491 -11.09 4.27 1.63
CA MET A 491 -11.88 3.46 2.55
C MET A 491 -12.33 2.13 1.95
N TYR A 492 -12.61 1.16 2.82
CA TYR A 492 -13.31 -0.06 2.51
C TYR A 492 -14.76 0.05 2.95
N VAL A 493 -15.69 -0.34 2.09
CA VAL A 493 -17.11 -0.51 2.40
C VAL A 493 -17.43 -2.00 2.37
N ILE A 494 -17.90 -2.53 3.49
CA ILE A 494 -18.03 -3.97 3.73
C ILE A 494 -19.50 -4.31 3.91
N ASN A 495 -19.99 -5.28 3.13
CA ASN A 495 -21.28 -5.93 3.37
C ASN A 495 -21.03 -7.38 3.81
N TYR A 496 -21.10 -7.61 5.12
CA TYR A 496 -20.92 -8.95 5.69
C TYR A 496 -22.01 -9.93 5.30
N ASN A 497 -23.25 -9.47 5.11
CA ASN A 497 -24.37 -10.35 4.77
C ASN A 497 -24.20 -10.97 3.39
N GLN A 498 -23.57 -10.25 2.45
CA GLN A 498 -23.37 -10.66 1.06
C GLN A 498 -21.94 -11.15 0.77
N GLY A 499 -21.03 -11.05 1.75
CA GLY A 499 -19.62 -11.38 1.53
C GLY A 499 -18.94 -10.43 0.55
N LEU A 500 -19.23 -9.12 0.63
CA LEU A 500 -18.68 -8.12 -0.29
C LEU A 500 -17.80 -7.09 0.42
N ILE A 501 -16.72 -6.68 -0.22
CA ILE A 501 -15.89 -5.53 0.18
C ILE A 501 -15.64 -4.68 -1.06
N PHE A 502 -15.85 -3.38 -0.96
CA PHE A 502 -15.46 -2.41 -1.98
C PHE A 502 -14.32 -1.57 -1.44
N LYS A 503 -13.22 -1.46 -2.18
CA LYS A 503 -12.12 -0.56 -1.90
C LYS A 503 -12.31 0.71 -2.71
N LEU A 504 -12.47 1.83 -2.01
CA LEU A 504 -12.71 3.14 -2.59
C LEU A 504 -11.49 4.03 -2.38
N ASN A 505 -11.21 4.87 -3.36
CA ASN A 505 -10.18 5.90 -3.27
C ASN A 505 -10.66 7.14 -2.48
N PRO A 506 -9.82 8.19 -2.32
CA PRO A 506 -10.20 9.38 -1.55
C PRO A 506 -11.41 10.12 -2.11
N ASN A 507 -11.72 9.95 -3.40
CA ASN A 507 -12.89 10.53 -4.05
C ASN A 507 -14.17 9.68 -3.88
N GLY A 508 -14.09 8.57 -3.13
CA GLY A 508 -15.22 7.66 -2.91
C GLY A 508 -15.60 6.87 -4.17
N ILE A 509 -14.65 6.60 -5.06
CA ILE A 509 -14.85 5.78 -6.27
C ILE A 509 -14.22 4.40 -6.05
N ILE A 510 -14.94 3.35 -6.43
CA ILE A 510 -14.48 1.96 -6.35
C ILE A 510 -13.31 1.74 -7.32
N GLU A 511 -12.18 1.29 -6.80
CA GLU A 511 -10.98 0.91 -7.56
C GLU A 511 -10.76 -0.61 -7.61
N GLU A 512 -11.24 -1.31 -6.58
CA GLU A 512 -11.20 -2.78 -6.49
C GLU A 512 -12.42 -3.22 -5.67
N TRP A 513 -12.92 -4.41 -5.93
CA TRP A 513 -13.92 -5.01 -5.06
C TRP A 513 -13.70 -6.51 -4.91
N VAL A 514 -14.23 -7.07 -3.83
CA VAL A 514 -13.92 -8.42 -3.37
C VAL A 514 -15.20 -9.13 -2.99
N SER A 515 -15.32 -10.37 -3.47
CA SER A 515 -16.23 -11.36 -2.90
C SER A 515 -15.45 -12.21 -1.90
N PHE A 516 -16.03 -12.56 -0.76
CA PHE A 516 -15.37 -13.37 0.27
C PHE A 516 -16.31 -14.33 0.99
N SER A 517 -15.71 -15.36 1.57
CA SER A 517 -16.37 -16.36 2.43
C SER A 517 -15.46 -16.73 3.61
N ILE A 518 -16.04 -16.94 4.80
CA ILE A 518 -15.32 -17.24 6.05
C ILE A 518 -16.01 -18.35 6.84
#